data_AF-A0AA38P4Q5-F1
#
_entry.id   AF-A0AA38P4Q5-F1
#
_cell.length_a   1.000
_cell.length_b   1.000
_cell.length_c   1.000
_cell.angle_alpha   90.00
_cell.angle_beta   90.00
_cell.angle_gamma   90.00
#
_symmetry.space_group_name_H-M   'P 1'
#
loop_
_entity.id
_entity.type
_entity.pdbx_description
1 polymer ?
#
loop_
_entity_poly.entity_id
_entity_poly.type
_entity_poly.pdbx_seq_one_letter_code
_entity_poly.pdbx_strand_id
1 'polypeptide(L)'
;MMKVAKKYAVELDHNGLPKDVLMQMPLWYHIGADPSKVQRNRSVTAKCLQNNHKIFTVHEAIQLLQRLEEEEHYPANFCRCQQCAHDKDHLGCRDPHRCITTVAERLSQLKSRWDPTKLEDNGLSIEDVDLEKGDICFSPYPEHLHLLSSFRVFTNKKWETHSEVAPQNAENQSQPVQEHRETTVWCGGYSQDPQTTTAKAGGAVWYGSNLAQN
;
A
#
# COMPACT_ATOMS: atom_id res chain seq x y z
N MET A 1 -10.57 -14.69 -15.46
CA MET A 1 -10.39 -13.98 -14.17
C MET A 1 -10.38 -12.45 -14.32
N MET A 2 -9.53 -11.83 -15.15
CA MET A 2 -9.50 -10.35 -15.28
C MET A 2 -10.82 -9.68 -15.76
N LYS A 3 -11.59 -10.36 -16.63
CA LYS A 3 -12.92 -9.89 -17.04
C LYS A 3 -13.91 -9.83 -15.86
N VAL A 4 -13.78 -10.75 -14.91
CA VAL A 4 -14.62 -10.83 -13.71
C VAL A 4 -14.23 -9.72 -12.74
N ALA A 5 -12.92 -9.52 -12.51
CA ALA A 5 -12.42 -8.42 -11.70
C ALA A 5 -12.91 -7.05 -12.22
N LYS A 6 -12.88 -6.85 -13.55
CA LYS A 6 -13.43 -5.64 -14.16
C LYS A 6 -14.95 -5.53 -14.03
N LYS A 7 -15.69 -6.63 -14.20
CA LYS A 7 -17.16 -6.66 -14.07
C LYS A 7 -17.62 -6.26 -12.67
N TYR A 8 -16.95 -6.75 -11.64
CA TYR A 8 -17.31 -6.48 -10.24
C TYR A 8 -16.56 -5.29 -9.63
N ALA A 9 -15.84 -4.53 -10.46
CA ALA A 9 -15.01 -3.41 -10.03
C ALA A 9 -14.19 -3.78 -8.79
N VAL A 10 -13.35 -4.79 -8.96
CA VAL A 10 -12.43 -5.22 -7.93
C VAL A 10 -11.27 -4.25 -7.93
N GLU A 11 -11.07 -3.55 -6.81
CA GLU A 11 -9.96 -2.63 -6.60
C GLU A 11 -9.11 -3.12 -5.43
N LEU A 12 -7.81 -2.87 -5.52
CA LEU A 12 -6.93 -3.05 -4.38
C LEU A 12 -7.06 -1.80 -3.52
N ASP A 13 -7.64 -1.96 -2.33
CA ASP A 13 -7.67 -0.90 -1.33
C ASP A 13 -6.28 -0.72 -0.75
N HIS A 14 -5.72 0.43 -1.05
CA HIS A 14 -4.41 0.87 -0.60
C HIS A 14 -4.42 1.52 0.78
N ASN A 15 -5.60 1.86 1.32
CA ASN A 15 -5.69 2.58 2.59
C ASN A 15 -5.22 1.67 3.72
N GLY A 16 -4.16 2.08 4.42
CA GLY A 16 -3.59 1.30 5.53
C GLY A 16 -2.86 0.03 5.12
N LEU A 17 -2.40 -0.08 3.87
CA LEU A 17 -1.48 -1.17 3.51
C LEU A 17 -0.16 -1.01 4.27
N PRO A 18 0.28 -2.01 5.06
CA PRO A 18 1.56 -1.92 5.74
C PRO A 18 2.70 -1.95 4.72
N LYS A 19 3.83 -1.34 5.10
CA LYS A 19 5.02 -1.21 4.26
C LYS A 19 5.47 -2.55 3.67
N ASP A 20 5.43 -3.61 4.46
CA ASP A 20 5.83 -4.97 4.06
C ASP A 20 5.01 -5.52 2.90
N VAL A 21 3.72 -5.18 2.83
CA VAL A 21 2.83 -5.63 1.76
C VAL A 21 3.12 -4.86 0.49
N LEU A 22 3.39 -3.56 0.59
CA LEU A 22 3.80 -2.75 -0.55
C LEU A 22 5.15 -3.19 -1.11
N MET A 23 6.08 -3.59 -0.25
CA MET A 23 7.36 -4.16 -0.67
C MET A 23 7.18 -5.46 -1.49
N GLN A 24 6.18 -6.27 -1.18
CA GLN A 24 5.87 -7.51 -1.90
C GLN A 24 5.16 -7.27 -3.25
N MET A 25 4.74 -6.04 -3.54
CA MET A 25 4.04 -5.74 -4.79
C MET A 25 4.94 -5.89 -6.02
N PRO A 26 4.37 -6.29 -7.18
CA PRO A 26 5.13 -6.44 -8.40
C PRO A 26 5.60 -5.08 -8.94
N LEU A 27 6.90 -4.90 -9.15
CA LEU A 27 7.51 -3.70 -9.73
C LEU A 27 7.02 -3.45 -11.17
N TRP A 28 6.88 -4.54 -11.94
CA TRP A 28 6.46 -4.51 -13.33
C TRP A 28 4.94 -4.51 -13.41
N TYR A 29 4.39 -3.67 -14.29
CA TYR A 29 2.93 -3.47 -14.41
C TYR A 29 2.24 -3.11 -13.08
N HIS A 30 2.96 -2.43 -12.19
CA HIS A 30 2.48 -2.00 -10.88
C HIS A 30 1.18 -1.17 -10.98
N ILE A 31 0.17 -1.50 -10.16
CA ILE A 31 -1.14 -0.82 -10.14
C ILE A 31 -1.04 0.67 -9.78
N GLY A 32 -0.08 1.00 -8.91
CA GLY A 32 0.25 2.34 -8.49
C GLY A 32 1.13 3.16 -9.45
N ALA A 33 1.50 2.62 -10.60
CA ALA A 33 2.31 3.35 -11.56
C ALA A 33 1.52 4.50 -12.21
N ASP A 34 2.19 5.63 -12.41
CA ASP A 34 1.61 6.81 -13.04
C ASP A 34 1.21 6.50 -14.51
N PRO A 35 -0.08 6.56 -14.86
CA PRO A 35 -0.53 6.26 -16.22
C PRO A 35 -0.08 7.30 -17.24
N SER A 36 0.32 8.50 -16.81
CA SER A 36 0.86 9.54 -17.70
C SER A 36 2.29 9.26 -18.15
N LYS A 37 3.01 8.38 -17.44
CA LYS A 37 4.41 8.03 -17.72
C LYS A 37 4.49 6.71 -18.49
N VAL A 38 5.32 6.70 -19.54
CA VAL A 38 5.51 5.52 -20.40
C VAL A 38 6.26 4.42 -19.64
N GLN A 39 5.61 3.28 -19.43
CA GLN A 39 6.21 2.12 -18.79
C GLN A 39 7.05 1.29 -19.79
N ARG A 40 8.37 1.46 -19.79
CA ARG A 40 9.31 0.76 -20.69
C ARG A 40 9.62 -0.69 -20.26
N ASN A 41 8.59 -1.47 -19.92
CA ASN A 41 8.69 -2.84 -19.39
C ASN A 41 9.30 -3.85 -20.38
N ARG A 42 9.38 -3.49 -21.67
CA ARG A 42 9.93 -4.34 -22.76
C ARG A 42 11.33 -3.94 -23.22
N SER A 43 11.93 -2.91 -22.61
CA SER A 43 13.27 -2.46 -22.96
C SER A 43 14.31 -3.57 -22.73
N VAL A 44 15.46 -3.46 -23.39
CA VAL A 44 16.58 -4.41 -23.19
C VAL A 44 17.00 -4.45 -21.72
N THR A 45 17.06 -3.29 -21.07
CA THR A 45 17.39 -3.19 -19.65
C THR A 45 16.31 -3.80 -18.76
N ALA A 46 15.02 -3.57 -19.04
CA ALA A 46 13.94 -4.20 -18.28
C ALA A 46 13.95 -5.73 -18.42
N LYS A 47 14.30 -6.25 -19.60
CA LYS A 47 14.49 -7.69 -19.80
C LYS A 47 15.70 -8.22 -19.05
N CYS A 48 16.81 -7.47 -19.00
CA CYS A 48 17.98 -7.83 -18.20
C CYS A 48 17.64 -7.90 -16.71
N LEU A 49 16.92 -6.91 -16.20
CA LEU A 49 16.46 -6.86 -14.80
C LEU A 49 15.56 -8.06 -14.44
N GLN A 50 14.62 -8.43 -15.31
CA GLN A 50 13.73 -9.58 -15.09
C GLN A 50 14.44 -10.93 -15.26
N ASN A 51 15.25 -11.09 -16.31
CA ASN A 51 15.80 -12.38 -16.68
C ASN A 51 17.12 -12.70 -15.96
N ASN A 52 17.99 -11.71 -15.76
CA ASN A 52 19.32 -11.90 -15.21
C ASN A 52 19.33 -11.53 -13.72
N HIS A 53 18.88 -10.32 -13.36
CA HIS A 53 18.86 -9.86 -11.97
C HIS A 53 17.68 -10.42 -11.15
N LYS A 54 16.70 -11.05 -11.80
CA LYS A 54 15.48 -11.63 -11.17
C LYS A 54 14.69 -10.64 -10.33
N ILE A 55 14.64 -9.37 -10.74
CA ILE A 55 13.90 -8.34 -10.01
C ILE A 55 12.45 -8.34 -10.49
N PHE A 56 11.53 -8.65 -9.58
CA PHE A 56 10.09 -8.69 -9.82
C PHE A 56 9.29 -7.87 -8.82
N THR A 57 9.79 -7.68 -7.60
CA THR A 57 9.11 -6.99 -6.50
C THR A 57 9.69 -5.59 -6.23
N VAL A 58 8.92 -4.76 -5.54
CA VAL A 58 9.39 -3.46 -5.05
C VAL A 58 10.53 -3.61 -4.04
N HIS A 59 10.48 -4.67 -3.21
CA HIS A 59 11.55 -5.00 -2.26
C HIS A 59 12.90 -5.20 -2.95
N GLU A 60 12.96 -6.12 -3.92
CA GLU A 60 14.18 -6.42 -4.68
C GLU A 60 14.70 -5.19 -5.42
N ALA A 61 13.80 -4.33 -5.90
CA ALA A 61 14.13 -3.08 -6.55
C ALA A 61 14.85 -2.12 -5.60
N ILE A 62 14.33 -1.95 -4.37
CA ILE A 62 14.92 -1.10 -3.34
C ILE A 62 16.28 -1.64 -2.90
N GLN A 63 16.40 -2.95 -2.70
CA GLN A 63 17.69 -3.59 -2.40
C GLN A 63 18.73 -3.34 -3.50
N LEU A 64 18.32 -3.36 -4.77
CA LEU A 64 19.23 -3.02 -5.86
C LEU A 64 19.66 -1.54 -5.82
N LEU A 65 18.80 -0.62 -5.38
CA LEU A 65 19.16 0.80 -5.28
C LEU A 65 20.19 1.12 -4.22
N GLN A 66 20.21 0.36 -3.11
CA GLN A 66 21.20 0.54 -2.04
C GLN A 66 22.64 0.44 -2.56
N ARG A 67 22.85 -0.27 -3.67
CA ARG A 67 24.15 -0.38 -4.35
C ARG A 67 24.69 0.95 -4.88
N LEU A 68 23.82 1.94 -5.12
CA LEU A 68 24.26 3.29 -5.53
C LEU A 68 24.91 4.07 -4.39
N GLU A 69 24.63 3.70 -3.15
CA GLU A 69 25.14 4.37 -1.94
C GLU A 69 26.50 3.81 -1.50
N GLU A 70 26.97 2.73 -2.12
CA GLU A 70 28.29 2.15 -1.84
C GLU A 70 29.41 3.07 -2.32
N GLU A 71 30.38 3.35 -1.45
CA GLU A 71 31.48 4.29 -1.73
C GLU A 71 32.33 3.87 -2.94
N GLU A 72 32.45 2.57 -3.20
CA GLU A 72 33.21 2.02 -4.33
C GLU A 72 32.46 2.10 -5.67
N HIS A 73 31.16 2.40 -5.65
CA HIS A 73 30.35 2.42 -6.85
C HIS A 73 30.62 3.69 -7.68
N TYR A 74 30.94 3.48 -8.95
CA TYR A 74 31.14 4.55 -9.92
C TYR A 74 29.99 4.58 -10.94
N PRO A 75 29.39 5.75 -11.23
CA PRO A 75 28.24 5.88 -12.13
C PRO A 75 28.63 5.75 -13.61
N ALA A 76 29.18 4.58 -13.99
CA ALA A 76 29.51 4.24 -15.36
C ALA A 76 29.33 2.74 -15.62
N ASN A 77 29.19 2.38 -16.90
CA ASN A 77 29.08 0.98 -17.33
C ASN A 77 30.34 0.14 -17.02
N PHE A 78 31.50 0.78 -16.80
CA PHE A 78 32.77 0.13 -16.46
C PHE A 78 33.08 0.10 -14.96
N CYS A 79 32.09 0.37 -14.09
CA CYS A 79 32.25 0.22 -12.64
C CYS A 79 32.84 -1.16 -12.29
N ARG A 80 33.80 -1.15 -11.35
CA ARG A 80 34.56 -2.31 -10.87
C ARG A 80 34.30 -2.64 -9.41
N CYS A 81 33.31 -2.01 -8.77
CA CYS A 81 32.91 -2.43 -7.43
C CYS A 81 32.50 -3.91 -7.43
N GLN A 82 32.60 -4.56 -6.26
CA GLN A 82 32.37 -5.99 -6.13
C GLN A 82 31.04 -6.44 -6.73
N GLN A 83 29.97 -5.66 -6.52
CA GLN A 83 28.64 -5.99 -7.00
C GLN A 83 28.47 -5.80 -8.51
N CYS A 84 29.01 -4.72 -9.07
CA CYS A 84 28.98 -4.51 -10.53
C CYS A 84 29.83 -5.55 -11.27
N ALA A 85 30.97 -5.97 -10.70
CA ALA A 85 31.77 -7.06 -11.23
C ALA A 85 30.99 -8.38 -11.17
N HIS A 86 30.34 -8.69 -10.04
CA HIS A 86 29.51 -9.88 -9.90
C HIS A 86 28.37 -9.93 -10.93
N ASP A 87 27.65 -8.82 -11.13
CA ASP A 87 26.55 -8.76 -12.10
C ASP A 87 27.04 -9.01 -13.54
N LYS A 88 28.25 -8.57 -13.88
CA LYS A 88 28.85 -8.81 -15.20
C LYS A 88 29.28 -10.25 -15.38
N ASP A 89 30.02 -10.78 -14.41
CA ASP A 89 30.71 -12.07 -14.54
C ASP A 89 29.76 -13.25 -14.31
N HIS A 90 28.78 -13.10 -13.43
CA HIS A 90 27.89 -14.20 -13.03
C HIS A 90 26.46 -14.06 -13.56
N LEU A 91 25.94 -12.84 -13.71
CA LEU A 91 24.58 -12.61 -14.22
C LEU A 91 24.57 -12.28 -15.72
N GLY A 92 25.73 -12.11 -16.35
CA GLY A 92 25.84 -11.73 -17.76
C GLY A 92 25.26 -10.34 -18.05
N CYS A 93 25.22 -9.45 -17.06
CA CYS A 93 24.76 -8.08 -17.23
C CYS A 93 25.82 -7.25 -17.97
N ARG A 94 25.44 -6.57 -19.05
CA ARG A 94 26.37 -5.74 -19.84
C ARG A 94 26.61 -4.37 -19.21
N ASP A 95 25.65 -3.88 -18.45
CA ASP A 95 25.66 -2.52 -17.89
C ASP A 95 24.88 -2.48 -16.57
N PRO A 96 25.52 -2.87 -15.45
CA PRO A 96 24.88 -2.90 -14.13
C PRO A 96 24.39 -1.52 -13.70
N HIS A 97 25.18 -0.46 -13.93
CA HIS A 97 24.78 0.90 -13.58
C HIS A 97 23.49 1.33 -14.30
N ARG A 98 23.37 1.02 -15.60
CA ARG A 98 22.12 1.28 -16.34
C ARG A 98 20.93 0.48 -15.81
N CYS A 99 21.17 -0.75 -15.34
CA CYS A 99 20.12 -1.55 -14.71
C CYS A 99 19.62 -0.90 -13.41
N ILE A 100 20.53 -0.47 -12.54
CA ILE A 100 20.19 0.17 -11.26
C ILE A 100 19.46 1.50 -11.49
N THR A 101 19.96 2.35 -12.38
CA THR A 101 19.30 3.63 -12.72
C THR A 101 17.93 3.44 -13.36
N THR A 102 17.74 2.40 -14.19
CA THR A 102 16.41 2.06 -14.74
C THR A 102 15.43 1.65 -13.62
N VAL A 103 15.92 0.97 -12.58
CA VAL A 103 15.11 0.66 -11.38
C VAL A 103 14.75 1.93 -10.60
N ALA A 104 15.69 2.86 -10.45
CA ALA A 104 15.42 4.14 -9.77
C ALA A 104 14.34 4.94 -10.51
N GLU A 105 14.47 5.05 -11.82
CA GLU A 105 13.45 5.66 -12.68
C GLU A 105 12.09 4.95 -12.50
N ARG A 106 12.10 3.62 -12.43
CA ARG A 106 10.86 2.84 -12.28
C ARG A 106 10.16 3.11 -10.95
N LEU A 107 10.89 3.13 -9.85
CA LEU A 107 10.33 3.45 -8.53
C LEU A 107 9.80 4.89 -8.47
N SER A 108 10.48 5.84 -9.12
CA SER A 108 10.03 7.24 -9.22
C SER A 108 8.69 7.44 -9.97
N GLN A 109 8.24 6.42 -10.71
CA GLN A 109 6.96 6.42 -11.42
C GLN A 109 5.80 5.93 -10.57
N LEU A 110 6.05 5.44 -9.35
CA LEU A 110 5.00 5.08 -8.41
C LEU A 110 4.40 6.36 -7.81
N LYS A 111 3.07 6.42 -7.73
CA LYS A 111 2.40 7.49 -6.97
C LYS A 111 2.77 7.35 -5.50
N SER A 112 2.86 8.48 -4.78
CA SER A 112 3.30 8.52 -3.36
C SER A 112 2.62 7.48 -2.47
N ARG A 113 1.30 7.31 -2.63
CA ARG A 113 0.48 6.35 -1.88
C ARG A 113 0.82 4.87 -2.07
N TRP A 114 1.68 4.53 -3.03
CA TRP A 114 2.13 3.18 -3.36
C TRP A 114 3.64 3.01 -3.18
N ASP A 115 4.33 4.06 -2.71
CA ASP A 115 5.77 4.08 -2.55
C ASP A 115 6.11 3.74 -1.09
N PRO A 116 6.66 2.54 -0.79
CA PRO A 116 6.97 2.16 0.58
C PRO A 116 8.08 3.01 1.21
N THR A 117 8.83 3.77 0.43
CA THR A 117 9.86 4.69 0.95
C THR A 117 9.27 6.00 1.50
N LYS A 118 8.01 6.30 1.16
CA LYS A 118 7.32 7.55 1.52
C LYS A 118 6.22 7.39 2.55
N LEU A 119 5.97 6.16 3.00
CA LEU A 119 4.99 5.90 4.05
C LEU A 119 5.64 6.08 5.41
N GLU A 120 5.03 6.93 6.22
CA GLU A 120 5.30 7.01 7.64
C GLU A 120 4.73 5.75 8.31
N ASP A 121 5.49 5.19 9.25
CA ASP A 121 5.06 4.02 10.01
C ASP A 121 3.95 4.46 10.96
N ASN A 122 2.73 3.99 10.73
CA ASN A 122 1.56 4.41 11.51
C ASN A 122 1.51 3.75 12.90
N GLY A 123 2.51 2.96 13.30
CA GLY A 123 2.91 2.72 14.69
C GLY A 123 1.86 2.13 15.65
N LEU A 124 0.73 1.64 15.15
CA LEU A 124 -0.29 1.00 15.97
C LEU A 124 -0.13 -0.51 15.79
N SER A 125 0.17 -1.20 16.89
CA SER A 125 0.14 -2.65 17.08
C SER A 125 -0.93 -2.99 18.14
N ILE A 126 -1.85 -3.91 17.81
CA ILE A 126 -2.94 -4.49 18.61
C ILE A 126 -2.37 -5.36 19.72
N GLU A 127 -1.07 -5.70 19.66
CA GLU A 127 -0.38 -6.49 20.68
C GLU A 127 -0.37 -5.80 22.05
N ASP A 128 -0.69 -4.50 22.11
CA ASP A 128 -0.86 -3.71 23.34
C ASP A 128 -2.33 -3.55 23.80
N VAL A 129 -3.30 -4.16 23.11
CA VAL A 129 -4.74 -4.01 23.42
C VAL A 129 -5.19 -5.07 24.42
N ASP A 130 -5.18 -4.72 25.70
CA ASP A 130 -5.77 -5.50 26.79
C ASP A 130 -7.32 -5.41 26.73
N LEU A 131 -7.95 -6.40 26.08
CA LEU A 131 -9.41 -6.50 25.93
C LEU A 131 -10.17 -6.58 27.26
N GLU A 132 -9.49 -6.81 28.40
CA GLU A 132 -10.10 -6.84 29.73
C GLU A 132 -10.00 -5.49 30.47
N LYS A 133 -9.30 -4.49 29.93
CA LYS A 133 -9.14 -3.15 30.51
C LYS A 133 -9.56 -2.02 29.56
N GLY A 134 -10.82 -1.60 29.69
CA GLY A 134 -11.27 -0.26 29.27
C GLY A 134 -11.45 -0.04 27.77
N ASP A 135 -11.62 1.24 27.41
CA ASP A 135 -11.96 1.70 26.06
C ASP A 135 -10.87 1.33 25.04
N ILE A 136 -11.28 0.72 23.92
CA ILE A 136 -10.38 0.31 22.83
C ILE A 136 -10.38 1.41 21.77
N CYS A 137 -9.19 1.90 21.41
CA CYS A 137 -9.06 2.81 20.28
C CYS A 137 -9.34 2.05 18.97
N PHE A 138 -10.46 2.35 18.33
CA PHE A 138 -10.79 1.79 17.02
C PHE A 138 -9.88 2.42 15.96
N SER A 139 -8.92 1.64 15.46
CA SER A 139 -8.21 1.96 14.22
C SER A 139 -9.03 1.44 13.02
N PRO A 140 -9.36 2.29 12.04
CA PRO A 140 -10.00 1.85 10.80
C PRO A 140 -9.05 1.03 9.90
N TYR A 141 -7.79 0.87 10.29
CA TYR A 141 -6.79 0.12 9.55
C TYR A 141 -6.55 -1.22 10.25
N PRO A 142 -6.96 -2.34 9.64
CA PRO A 142 -6.64 -3.65 10.18
C PRO A 142 -5.13 -3.86 10.13
N GLU A 143 -4.54 -4.16 11.27
CA GLU A 143 -3.15 -4.58 11.30
C GLU A 143 -3.01 -5.94 10.61
N HIS A 144 -1.86 -6.14 9.95
CA HIS A 144 -1.54 -7.37 9.21
C HIS A 144 -2.46 -7.69 8.01
N LEU A 145 -2.92 -6.67 7.28
CA LEU A 145 -3.55 -6.89 5.97
C LEU A 145 -2.57 -7.61 5.02
N HIS A 146 -2.79 -8.88 4.70
CA HIS A 146 -2.12 -9.51 3.57
C HIS A 146 -2.64 -8.92 2.25
N LEU A 147 -1.82 -8.90 1.19
CA LEU A 147 -2.21 -8.35 -0.12
C LEU A 147 -3.57 -8.86 -0.63
N LEU A 148 -3.91 -10.12 -0.34
CA LEU A 148 -5.17 -10.75 -0.73
C LEU A 148 -6.38 -10.20 0.04
N SER A 149 -6.24 -9.83 1.31
CA SER A 149 -7.32 -9.27 2.12
C SER A 149 -7.57 -7.79 1.82
N SER A 150 -6.71 -7.16 1.02
CA SER A 150 -6.83 -5.76 0.61
C SER A 150 -7.67 -5.56 -0.65
N PHE A 151 -8.07 -6.63 -1.36
CA PHE A 151 -9.00 -6.48 -2.47
C PHE A 151 -10.41 -6.18 -1.97
N ARG A 152 -11.01 -5.14 -2.52
CA ARG A 152 -12.41 -4.75 -2.31
C ARG A 152 -13.17 -5.00 -3.61
N VAL A 153 -14.40 -5.45 -3.48
CA VAL A 153 -15.33 -5.63 -4.60
C VAL A 153 -16.44 -4.60 -4.48
N PHE A 154 -17.11 -4.27 -5.58
CA PHE A 154 -18.08 -3.17 -5.61
C PHE A 154 -17.44 -1.84 -5.18
N THR A 155 -16.37 -1.39 -5.85
CA THR A 155 -15.74 -0.06 -5.61
C THR A 155 -16.09 0.99 -6.66
N ASN A 156 -16.79 0.60 -7.72
CA ASN A 156 -17.26 1.51 -8.78
C ASN A 156 -18.17 2.66 -8.28
N LYS A 157 -17.64 3.89 -8.21
CA LYS A 157 -18.37 5.12 -7.86
C LYS A 157 -19.74 5.35 -8.55
N LYS A 158 -20.06 4.64 -9.64
CA LYS A 158 -21.39 4.71 -10.28
C LYS A 158 -22.53 4.06 -9.47
N TRP A 159 -22.25 3.20 -8.48
CA TRP A 159 -23.29 2.58 -7.64
C TRP A 159 -23.48 3.32 -6.31
N GLU A 160 -23.02 4.57 -6.18
CA GLU A 160 -23.32 5.46 -5.05
C GLU A 160 -24.85 5.56 -4.83
N THR A 161 -25.42 4.64 -4.06
CA THR A 161 -26.40 5.01 -3.04
C THR A 161 -25.72 6.07 -2.19
N HIS A 162 -26.44 7.16 -1.93
CA HIS A 162 -26.05 8.38 -1.20
C HIS A 162 -25.40 8.14 0.18
N SER A 163 -24.30 7.40 0.25
CA SER A 163 -23.33 7.51 1.33
C SER A 163 -22.49 8.71 0.97
N GLU A 164 -22.95 9.86 1.46
CA GLU A 164 -22.08 11.01 1.65
C GLU A 164 -20.75 10.50 2.17
N VAL A 165 -19.68 10.84 1.44
CA VAL A 165 -18.30 10.57 1.84
C VAL A 165 -18.20 10.95 3.31
N ALA A 166 -17.95 9.96 4.19
CA ALA A 166 -17.56 10.27 5.56
C ALA A 166 -16.43 11.30 5.45
N PRO A 167 -16.59 12.50 6.04
CA PRO A 167 -15.70 13.61 5.76
C PRO A 167 -14.27 13.16 6.01
N GLN A 168 -13.52 12.97 4.93
CA GLN A 168 -12.08 12.90 5.01
C GLN A 168 -11.68 14.30 5.42
N ASN A 169 -11.26 14.47 6.67
CA ASN A 169 -10.83 15.73 7.28
C ASN A 169 -10.23 16.64 6.21
N ALA A 170 -11.02 17.64 5.83
CA ALA A 170 -10.61 18.69 4.91
C ALA A 170 -9.73 19.67 5.69
N GLU A 171 -8.58 19.23 6.20
CA GLU A 171 -7.65 20.11 6.92
C GLU A 171 -6.22 19.81 6.47
N ASN A 172 -5.93 20.19 5.24
CA ASN A 172 -4.58 20.50 4.79
C ASN A 172 -4.35 22.02 4.89
N GLN A 173 -4.68 22.58 6.06
CA GLN A 173 -4.20 23.87 6.50
C GLN A 173 -3.51 23.61 7.83
N SER A 174 -2.22 23.88 7.85
CA SER A 174 -1.35 23.89 9.02
C SER A 174 -2.02 24.59 10.20
N GLN A 175 -2.71 23.82 11.02
CA GLN A 175 -3.08 24.18 12.38
C GLN A 175 -2.20 23.37 13.34
N PRO A 176 -1.78 23.97 14.46
CA PRO A 176 -1.01 23.27 15.48
C PRO A 176 -1.83 22.05 15.92
N VAL A 177 -1.15 20.89 16.00
CA VAL A 177 -1.65 19.60 16.49
C VAL A 177 -2.62 19.85 17.65
N GLN A 178 -3.93 19.83 17.36
CA GLN A 178 -4.95 19.88 18.40
C GLN A 178 -4.87 18.55 19.14
N GLU A 179 -4.85 18.61 20.47
CA GLU A 179 -4.95 17.47 21.37
C GLU A 179 -5.89 16.42 20.81
N HIS A 180 -5.45 15.16 20.79
CA HIS A 180 -6.25 14.02 20.39
C HIS A 180 -7.60 14.08 21.12
N ARG A 181 -8.66 14.48 20.42
CA ARG A 181 -10.03 14.43 20.94
C ARG A 181 -10.49 12.98 20.92
N GLU A 182 -10.22 12.27 21.99
CA GLU A 182 -10.85 10.98 22.26
C GLU A 182 -12.37 11.17 22.31
N THR A 183 -13.09 10.48 21.43
CA THR A 183 -14.56 10.49 21.39
C THR A 183 -15.05 9.08 21.59
N THR A 184 -15.74 8.83 22.70
CA THR A 184 -16.40 7.55 22.94
C THR A 184 -17.59 7.40 22.00
N VAL A 185 -17.62 6.28 21.27
CA VAL A 185 -18.72 5.93 20.38
C VAL A 185 -19.31 4.58 20.79
N TRP A 186 -20.62 4.45 20.67
CA TRP A 186 -21.32 3.20 20.94
C TRP A 186 -21.77 2.58 19.63
N CYS A 187 -21.30 1.38 19.35
CA CYS A 187 -21.63 0.63 18.14
C CYS A 187 -22.60 -0.50 18.48
N GLY A 188 -23.74 -0.57 17.78
CA GLY A 188 -24.73 -1.63 17.94
C GLY A 188 -25.08 -2.27 16.60
N GLY A 189 -25.20 -3.59 16.57
CA GLY A 189 -25.65 -4.34 15.40
C GLY A 189 -27.02 -4.98 15.66
N TYR A 190 -27.88 -5.00 14.64
CA TYR A 190 -29.14 -5.73 14.66
C TYR A 190 -29.25 -6.60 13.41
N SER A 191 -29.81 -7.80 13.58
CA SER A 191 -30.12 -8.71 12.48
C SER A 191 -31.54 -9.24 12.66
N GLN A 192 -32.32 -9.18 11.60
CA GLN A 192 -33.64 -9.77 11.47
C GLN A 192 -33.53 -11.01 10.57
N ASP A 193 -34.13 -12.11 11.01
CA ASP A 193 -34.13 -13.40 10.32
C ASP A 193 -32.74 -13.93 9.95
N PRO A 194 -31.79 -13.98 10.91
CA PRO A 194 -30.43 -14.45 10.63
C PRO A 194 -30.47 -15.88 10.07
N GLN A 195 -29.52 -16.18 9.17
CA GLN A 195 -29.37 -17.49 8.49
C GLN A 195 -30.48 -17.83 7.47
N THR A 196 -31.31 -16.87 7.09
CA THR A 196 -32.30 -17.02 6.02
C THR A 196 -31.90 -16.24 4.76
N THR A 197 -32.53 -16.55 3.62
CA THR A 197 -32.37 -15.76 2.38
C THR A 197 -33.05 -14.39 2.46
N THR A 198 -33.83 -14.14 3.51
CA THR A 198 -34.54 -12.88 3.77
C THR A 198 -33.88 -12.07 4.88
N ALA A 199 -32.70 -12.49 5.36
CA ALA A 199 -31.99 -11.83 6.44
C ALA A 199 -31.77 -10.35 6.12
N LYS A 200 -32.06 -9.49 7.10
CA LYS A 200 -31.77 -8.05 7.06
C LYS A 200 -30.88 -7.71 8.23
N ALA A 201 -29.85 -6.91 8.01
CA ALA A 201 -29.00 -6.42 9.08
C ALA A 201 -28.88 -4.90 9.02
N GLY A 202 -28.72 -4.29 10.18
CA GLY A 202 -28.45 -2.87 10.35
C GLY A 202 -27.40 -2.65 11.42
N GLY A 203 -26.54 -1.66 11.21
CA GLY A 203 -25.63 -1.16 12.23
C GLY A 203 -26.02 0.25 12.64
N ALA A 204 -25.77 0.60 13.89
CA ALA A 204 -25.91 1.95 14.40
C ALA A 204 -24.63 2.36 15.13
N VAL A 205 -24.22 3.61 14.93
CA VAL A 205 -23.14 4.24 15.68
C VAL A 205 -23.74 5.45 16.38
N TRP A 206 -23.57 5.54 17.69
CA TRP A 206 -24.06 6.65 18.50
C TRP A 206 -22.88 7.42 19.08
N TYR A 207 -22.90 8.73 18.85
CA TYR A 207 -21.95 9.71 19.38
C TYR A 207 -22.70 10.53 20.42
N GLY A 208 -22.38 10.40 21.70
CA GLY A 208 -23.03 11.24 22.72
C GLY A 208 -22.26 11.36 24.01
N SER A 209 -22.33 12.56 24.58
CA SER A 209 -21.72 12.95 25.84
C SER A 209 -22.72 12.79 26.99
N ASN A 210 -22.42 11.85 27.87
CA ASN A 210 -23.04 11.60 29.18
C ASN A 210 -24.54 11.27 29.23
N LEU A 211 -24.79 10.16 29.92
CA LEU A 211 -26.07 9.66 30.41
C LEU A 211 -26.85 10.76 31.14
N ALA A 212 -28.10 11.00 30.72
CA ALA A 212 -29.08 11.60 31.60
C ALA A 212 -29.30 10.65 32.78
N GLN A 213 -28.77 11.02 33.95
CA GLN A 213 -29.14 10.43 35.22
C GLN A 213 -30.63 10.69 35.45
N ASN A 214 -31.41 9.62 35.64
CA ASN A 214 -32.72 9.63 36.29
C ASN A 214 -32.69 8.64 37.44
#